data_AF-A0A7V1MYL3-F1
#
_entry.id   AF-A0A7V1MYL3-F1
#
_cell.length_a   1.000
_cell.length_b   1.000
_cell.length_c   1.000
_cell.angle_alpha   90.00
_cell.angle_beta   90.00
_cell.angle_gamma   90.00
#
_symmetry.space_group_name_H-M   'P 1'
#
loop_
_entity.id
_entity.type
_entity.pdbx_description
1 polymer ?
#
loop_
_entity_poly.entity_id
_entity_poly.type
_entity_poly.pdbx_seq_one_letter_code
_entity_poly.pdbx_strand_id
1 'polypeptide(L)'
;MSSLFLNSLSPEKRQALIEKLHRTQHGKCFICGETIDLNLHKKSIDIDHVIPLKVGGKDDPSNFALTHSGCNRSKQDANLEVARILYRFEKKVKQLKAENRGPNLNDILKEADGSKYELSFKIDNDKIKFSFVELGCNQIIEVPIFTDQLSGFKYFFYEFPIQYLFHDDKINPRSIGRNISKLIKEFYLKRP
;
A
#
# COMPACT_ATOMS: atom_id res chain seq x y z
N MET A 1 2.78 -24.91 -7.48
CA MET A 1 3.65 -25.29 -8.62
C MET A 1 5.01 -24.69 -8.38
N SER A 2 6.07 -25.47 -8.50
CA SER A 2 7.46 -25.00 -8.40
C SER A 2 7.88 -24.31 -9.72
N SER A 3 8.82 -23.37 -9.63
CA SER A 3 9.38 -22.68 -10.80
C SER A 3 10.23 -23.63 -11.64
N LEU A 4 9.89 -23.83 -12.91
CA LEU A 4 10.72 -24.58 -13.84
C LEU A 4 12.01 -23.80 -14.15
N PHE A 5 11.89 -22.47 -14.29
CA PHE A 5 13.04 -21.61 -14.51
C PHE A 5 14.08 -21.75 -13.40
N LEU A 6 13.69 -21.55 -12.13
CA LEU A 6 14.63 -21.62 -11.00
C LEU A 6 15.23 -23.02 -10.83
N ASN A 7 14.44 -24.06 -11.09
CA ASN A 7 14.92 -25.45 -11.04
C ASN A 7 15.94 -25.77 -12.14
N SER A 8 15.91 -25.05 -13.26
CA SER A 8 16.85 -25.23 -14.38
C SER A 8 18.20 -24.50 -14.20
N LEU A 9 18.31 -23.63 -13.21
CA LEU A 9 19.52 -22.82 -13.01
C LEU A 9 20.65 -23.62 -12.37
N SER A 10 21.86 -23.45 -12.89
CA SER A 10 23.07 -23.86 -12.17
C SER A 10 23.29 -22.99 -10.92
N PRO A 11 24.10 -23.45 -9.94
CA PRO A 11 24.40 -22.67 -8.75
C PRO A 11 24.93 -21.25 -9.04
N GLU A 12 25.79 -21.10 -10.06
CA GLU A 12 26.39 -19.83 -10.47
C GLU A 12 25.34 -18.89 -11.06
N LYS A 13 24.47 -19.39 -11.94
CA LYS A 13 23.37 -18.61 -12.52
C LYS A 13 22.36 -18.19 -11.46
N ARG A 14 22.08 -19.07 -10.49
CA ARG A 14 21.20 -18.75 -9.35
C ARG A 14 21.81 -17.66 -8.49
N GLN A 15 23.11 -17.72 -8.21
CA GLN A 15 23.82 -16.69 -7.46
C GLN A 15 23.81 -15.34 -8.19
N ALA A 16 24.08 -15.33 -9.50
CA ALA A 16 23.99 -14.12 -10.32
C ALA A 16 22.59 -13.50 -10.33
N LEU A 17 21.54 -14.33 -10.33
CA LEU A 17 20.15 -13.88 -10.20
C LEU A 17 19.89 -13.24 -8.83
N ILE A 18 20.38 -13.84 -7.74
CA ILE A 18 20.26 -13.27 -6.38
C ILE A 18 20.91 -11.89 -6.33
N GLU A 19 22.13 -11.74 -6.84
CA GLU A 19 22.85 -10.46 -6.85
C GLU A 19 22.14 -9.40 -7.70
N LYS A 20 21.61 -9.80 -8.87
CA LYS A 20 20.81 -8.91 -9.71
C LYS A 20 19.56 -8.42 -8.98
N LEU A 21 18.79 -9.33 -8.38
CA LEU A 21 17.57 -8.99 -7.64
C LEU A 21 17.88 -8.12 -6.42
N HIS A 22 18.94 -8.45 -5.68
CA HIS A 22 19.42 -7.67 -4.54
C HIS A 22 19.73 -6.22 -4.94
N ARG A 23 20.49 -6.03 -6.02
CA ARG A 23 20.82 -4.69 -6.54
C ARG A 23 19.57 -3.92 -6.97
N THR A 24 18.69 -4.54 -7.76
CA THR A 24 17.44 -3.92 -8.22
C THR A 24 16.52 -3.53 -7.05
N GLN A 25 16.56 -4.29 -5.96
CA GLN A 25 15.78 -4.03 -4.74
C GLN A 25 16.51 -3.13 -3.74
N HIS A 26 17.64 -2.51 -4.12
CA HIS A 26 18.47 -1.68 -3.23
C HIS A 26 18.85 -2.40 -1.94
N GLY A 27 19.13 -3.71 -2.05
CA GLY A 27 19.49 -4.57 -0.94
C GLY A 27 18.39 -4.80 0.08
N LYS A 28 17.12 -4.58 -0.26
CA LYS A 28 15.99 -4.74 0.66
C LYS A 28 15.13 -5.95 0.30
N CYS A 29 14.56 -6.58 1.31
CA CYS A 29 13.52 -7.59 1.14
C CYS A 29 12.29 -6.98 0.49
N PHE A 30 11.74 -7.66 -0.52
CA PHE A 30 10.57 -7.16 -1.23
C PHE A 30 9.36 -7.02 -0.31
N ILE A 31 9.13 -7.94 0.62
CA ILE A 31 7.95 -7.91 1.50
C ILE A 31 8.10 -6.86 2.61
N CYS A 32 9.12 -7.02 3.47
CA CYS A 32 9.24 -6.18 4.67
C CYS A 32 9.96 -4.86 4.46
N GLY A 33 10.75 -4.72 3.39
CA GLY A 33 11.57 -3.53 3.13
C GLY A 33 12.84 -3.42 3.98
N GLU A 34 13.10 -4.37 4.87
CA GLU A 34 14.31 -4.42 5.69
C GLU A 34 15.51 -4.95 4.88
N THR A 35 16.72 -4.62 5.31
CA THR A 35 17.97 -4.97 4.62
C THR A 35 18.18 -6.48 4.48
N ILE A 36 18.66 -6.89 3.33
CA ILE A 36 19.22 -8.20 3.04
C ILE A 36 20.73 -8.04 2.92
N ASP A 37 21.47 -8.69 3.81
CA ASP A 37 22.90 -8.92 3.62
C ASP A 37 23.10 -10.31 3.00
N LEU A 38 23.71 -10.39 1.82
CA LEU A 38 23.85 -11.66 1.08
C LEU A 38 24.81 -12.65 1.75
N ASN A 39 25.70 -12.18 2.63
CA ASN A 39 26.62 -13.02 3.37
C ASN A 39 25.96 -13.53 4.66
N LEU A 40 25.41 -12.62 5.47
CA LEU A 40 24.77 -12.96 6.75
C LEU A 40 23.47 -13.74 6.55
N HIS A 41 22.70 -13.42 5.50
CA HIS A 41 21.40 -14.03 5.22
C HIS A 41 21.46 -15.09 4.11
N LYS A 42 22.65 -15.60 3.75
CA LYS A 42 22.83 -16.55 2.63
C LYS A 42 21.87 -17.75 2.66
N LYS A 43 21.51 -18.24 3.84
CA LYS A 43 20.61 -19.39 4.07
C LYS A 43 19.18 -19.01 4.47
N SER A 44 18.87 -17.72 4.53
CA SER A 44 17.59 -17.18 5.01
C SER A 44 16.98 -16.18 4.03
N ILE A 45 17.32 -16.32 2.74
CA ILE A 45 16.72 -15.59 1.62
C ILE A 45 16.09 -16.56 0.62
N ASP A 46 14.94 -16.17 0.09
CA ASP A 46 14.20 -16.91 -0.93
C ASP A 46 13.98 -16.01 -2.16
N ILE A 47 14.01 -16.62 -3.35
CA ILE A 47 13.51 -16.02 -4.58
C ILE A 47 12.08 -16.52 -4.75
N ASP A 48 11.12 -15.63 -4.92
CA ASP A 48 9.72 -16.00 -5.18
C ASP A 48 9.09 -15.14 -6.28
N HIS A 49 8.00 -15.63 -6.86
CA HIS A 49 7.25 -14.88 -7.86
C HIS A 49 6.46 -13.74 -7.24
N VAL A 50 6.58 -12.52 -7.80
CA VAL A 50 5.77 -11.37 -7.41
C VAL A 50 4.30 -11.67 -7.64
N ILE A 51 3.95 -12.07 -8.86
CA ILE A 51 2.65 -12.60 -9.24
C ILE A 51 2.74 -14.13 -9.22
N PRO A 52 1.95 -14.85 -8.39
CA PRO A 52 2.01 -16.31 -8.35
C PRO A 52 1.65 -16.96 -9.69
N LEU A 53 2.32 -18.07 -10.04
CA LEU A 53 2.04 -18.83 -11.27
C LEU A 53 0.57 -19.22 -11.44
N LYS A 54 -0.10 -19.58 -10.33
CA LYS A 54 -1.51 -20.00 -10.33
C LYS A 54 -2.50 -18.92 -10.78
N VAL A 55 -2.11 -17.66 -10.76
CA VAL A 55 -2.92 -16.53 -11.24
C VAL A 55 -2.35 -15.90 -12.52
N GLY A 56 -1.52 -16.64 -13.26
CA GLY A 56 -0.97 -16.20 -14.55
C GLY A 56 0.33 -15.41 -14.45
N GLY A 57 1.03 -15.46 -13.31
CA GLY A 57 2.37 -14.89 -13.20
C GLY A 57 3.37 -15.58 -14.14
N LYS A 58 4.32 -14.82 -14.70
CA LYS A 58 5.37 -15.36 -15.57
C LYS A 58 6.43 -16.11 -14.76
N ASP A 59 6.98 -17.19 -15.31
CA ASP A 59 8.08 -17.93 -14.69
C ASP A 59 9.44 -17.44 -15.22
N ASP A 60 9.73 -16.15 -15.03
CA ASP A 60 10.96 -15.54 -15.54
C ASP A 60 11.46 -14.40 -14.61
N PRO A 61 12.72 -13.94 -14.77
CA PRO A 61 13.32 -12.93 -13.91
C PRO A 61 12.57 -11.61 -13.77
N SER A 62 11.69 -11.24 -14.70
CA SER A 62 10.88 -10.02 -14.59
C SER A 62 9.79 -10.12 -13.51
N ASN A 63 9.45 -11.35 -13.09
CA ASN A 63 8.42 -11.61 -12.09
C ASN A 63 9.03 -12.19 -10.80
N PHE A 64 10.34 -12.14 -10.59
CA PHE A 64 10.97 -12.61 -9.36
C PHE A 64 11.31 -11.46 -8.43
N ALA A 65 11.26 -11.75 -7.13
CA ALA A 65 11.79 -10.87 -6.11
C ALA A 65 12.49 -11.66 -5.00
N LEU A 66 13.48 -11.03 -4.39
CA LEU A 66 14.23 -11.53 -3.25
C LEU A 66 13.53 -11.16 -1.94
N THR A 67 13.38 -12.14 -1.06
CA THR A 67 12.69 -11.99 0.22
C THR A 67 13.47 -12.69 1.34
N HIS A 68 13.28 -12.30 2.60
CA HIS A 68 13.69 -13.15 3.71
C HIS A 68 12.80 -14.39 3.75
N SER A 69 13.36 -15.56 4.02
CA SER A 69 12.59 -16.81 4.03
C SER A 69 11.45 -16.80 5.07
N GLY A 70 11.62 -16.08 6.19
CA GLY A 70 10.55 -15.86 7.16
C GLY A 70 9.34 -15.12 6.57
N CYS A 71 9.59 -14.00 5.89
CA CYS A 71 8.55 -13.22 5.21
C CYS A 71 7.87 -14.04 4.10
N ASN A 72 8.67 -14.79 3.33
CA ASN A 72 8.17 -15.64 2.25
C ASN A 72 7.27 -16.78 2.75
N ARG A 73 7.53 -17.35 3.92
CA ARG A 73 6.64 -18.34 4.52
C ARG A 73 5.34 -17.70 5.03
N SER A 74 5.44 -16.52 5.66
CA SER A 74 4.28 -15.84 6.24
C SER A 74 3.24 -15.38 5.22
N LYS A 75 3.64 -15.03 3.99
CA LYS A 75 2.69 -14.57 2.96
C LYS A 75 1.75 -15.67 2.43
N GLN A 76 2.12 -16.95 2.65
CA GLN A 76 1.44 -18.11 2.05
C GLN A 76 1.35 -18.00 0.50
N ASP A 77 0.13 -18.01 -0.03
CA ASP A 77 -0.19 -18.02 -1.45
C ASP A 77 -0.51 -16.63 -2.02
N ALA A 78 -0.32 -15.59 -1.22
CA ALA A 78 -0.56 -14.22 -1.63
C ALA A 78 0.50 -13.74 -2.64
N ASN A 79 0.05 -12.84 -3.52
CA ASN A 79 0.93 -12.01 -4.35
C ASN A 79 1.89 -11.19 -3.45
N LEU A 80 3.15 -11.02 -3.86
CA LEU A 80 4.15 -10.34 -3.04
C LEU A 80 3.83 -8.87 -2.79
N GLU A 81 3.14 -8.19 -3.72
CA GLU A 81 2.70 -6.81 -3.54
C GLU A 81 1.63 -6.72 -2.45
N VAL A 82 0.66 -7.64 -2.47
CA VAL A 82 -0.33 -7.77 -1.39
C VAL A 82 0.36 -8.09 -0.07
N ALA A 83 1.29 -9.04 -0.05
CA ALA A 83 2.05 -9.42 1.14
C ALA A 83 2.82 -8.24 1.73
N ARG A 84 3.43 -7.39 0.88
CA ARG A 84 4.12 -6.17 1.28
C ARG A 84 3.18 -5.19 1.97
N ILE A 85 1.99 -4.94 1.41
CA ILE A 85 1.00 -4.05 2.02
C ILE A 85 0.51 -4.60 3.37
N LEU A 86 0.22 -5.90 3.44
CA LEU A 86 -0.19 -6.56 4.69
C LEU A 86 0.90 -6.46 5.75
N TYR A 87 2.16 -6.68 5.39
CA TYR A 87 3.28 -6.53 6.31
C TYR A 87 3.39 -5.11 6.86
N ARG A 88 3.26 -4.08 6.00
CA ARG A 88 3.26 -2.67 6.45
C ARG A 88 2.14 -2.41 7.45
N PHE A 89 0.94 -2.89 7.16
CA PHE A 89 -0.19 -2.78 8.07
C PHE A 89 0.05 -3.49 9.40
N GLU A 90 0.57 -4.72 9.39
CA GLU A 90 0.92 -5.45 10.61
C GLU A 90 2.02 -4.75 11.43
N LYS A 91 3.03 -4.17 10.77
CA LYS A 91 4.06 -3.37 11.42
C LYS A 91 3.43 -2.18 12.15
N LYS A 92 2.48 -1.49 11.50
CA LYS A 92 1.72 -0.39 12.11
C LYS A 92 0.85 -0.84 13.28
N VAL A 93 0.14 -1.95 13.15
CA VAL A 93 -0.63 -2.56 14.26
C VAL A 93 0.27 -2.81 15.47
N LYS A 94 1.48 -3.35 15.26
CA LYS A 94 2.43 -3.61 16.35
C LYS A 94 2.92 -2.32 17.02
N GLN A 95 3.19 -1.27 16.23
CA GLN A 95 3.60 0.03 16.75
C GLN A 95 2.51 0.65 17.64
N LEU A 96 1.27 0.68 17.14
CA LEU A 96 0.14 1.30 17.84
C LEU A 96 -0.40 0.46 19.00
N LYS A 97 -0.06 -0.83 19.07
CA LYS A 97 -0.37 -1.67 20.22
C LYS A 97 0.24 -1.12 21.51
N ALA A 98 1.38 -0.43 21.45
CA ALA A 98 1.97 0.26 22.60
C ALA A 98 1.08 1.39 23.14
N GLU A 99 0.23 1.97 22.28
CA GLU A 99 -0.76 3.00 22.61
C GLU A 99 -2.15 2.41 22.93
N ASN A 100 -2.28 1.08 23.07
CA ASN A 100 -3.54 0.37 23.28
C ASN A 100 -4.63 0.64 22.22
N ARG A 101 -4.24 0.96 20.98
CA ARG A 101 -5.19 1.19 19.88
C ARG A 101 -4.78 0.49 18.58
N GLY A 102 -5.76 0.28 17.71
CA GLY A 102 -5.53 -0.16 16.34
C GLY A 102 -5.29 1.02 15.39
N PRO A 103 -4.69 0.78 14.21
CA PRO A 103 -4.59 1.81 13.17
C PRO A 103 -5.97 2.23 12.68
N ASN A 104 -6.17 3.52 12.45
CA ASN A 104 -7.35 4.08 11.78
C ASN A 104 -6.95 4.69 10.42
N LEU A 105 -7.90 5.31 9.71
CA LEU A 105 -7.61 5.91 8.41
C LEU A 105 -6.59 7.07 8.51
N ASN A 106 -6.59 7.84 9.61
CA ASN A 106 -5.62 8.92 9.79
C ASN A 106 -4.18 8.41 9.81
N ASP A 107 -3.94 7.28 10.47
CA ASP A 107 -2.62 6.65 10.54
C ASP A 107 -2.09 6.28 9.13
N ILE A 108 -2.99 5.79 8.27
CA ILE A 108 -2.67 5.42 6.89
C ILE A 108 -2.48 6.66 6.01
N LEU A 109 -3.34 7.67 6.14
CA LEU A 109 -3.21 8.94 5.41
C LEU A 109 -1.86 9.59 5.69
N LYS A 110 -1.46 9.70 6.96
CA LYS A 110 -0.17 10.28 7.35
C LYS A 110 1.03 9.52 6.78
N GLU A 111 0.97 8.18 6.74
CA GLU A 111 2.03 7.37 6.10
C GLU A 111 2.10 7.57 4.59
N ALA A 112 0.97 7.87 3.96
CA ALA A 112 0.85 8.16 2.54
C ALA A 112 1.02 9.65 2.22
N ASP A 113 1.61 10.43 3.16
CA ASP A 113 1.86 11.87 3.00
C ASP A 113 0.59 12.74 2.88
N GLY A 114 -0.54 12.21 3.36
CA GLY A 114 -1.85 12.84 3.42
C GLY A 114 -2.12 13.64 4.70
N SER A 115 -3.35 14.15 4.85
CA SER A 115 -3.81 14.93 6.02
C SER A 115 -2.88 16.11 6.37
N LYS A 116 -2.44 16.89 5.37
CA LYS A 116 -1.45 17.97 5.52
C LYS A 116 -2.04 19.36 5.52
N TYR A 117 -2.99 19.63 4.62
CA TYR A 117 -3.40 20.99 4.28
C TYR A 117 -4.89 21.15 4.49
N GLU A 118 -5.29 22.16 5.26
CA GLU A 118 -6.70 22.52 5.40
C GLU A 118 -7.21 23.13 4.08
N LEU A 119 -8.45 22.82 3.73
CA LEU A 119 -9.07 23.37 2.53
C LEU A 119 -9.64 24.76 2.82
N SER A 120 -9.05 25.79 2.24
CA SER A 120 -9.70 27.11 2.17
C SER A 120 -10.71 27.13 1.03
N PHE A 121 -11.96 27.49 1.35
CA PHE A 121 -13.04 27.57 0.37
C PHE A 121 -13.96 28.75 0.63
N LYS A 122 -14.69 29.16 -0.41
CA LYS A 122 -15.82 30.10 -0.33
C LYS A 122 -17.05 29.49 -0.96
N ILE A 123 -18.22 29.85 -0.44
CA ILE A 123 -19.52 29.47 -1.00
C ILE A 123 -20.12 30.72 -1.65
N ASP A 124 -20.55 30.59 -2.89
CA ASP A 124 -21.16 31.64 -3.69
C ASP A 124 -22.40 31.06 -4.40
N ASN A 125 -23.58 31.48 -3.96
CA ASN A 125 -24.87 30.87 -4.30
C ASN A 125 -24.85 29.35 -4.02
N ASP A 126 -25.10 28.53 -5.05
CA ASP A 126 -25.10 27.07 -4.99
C ASP A 126 -23.79 26.45 -5.49
N LYS A 127 -22.67 27.17 -5.37
CA LYS A 127 -21.34 26.69 -5.75
C LYS A 127 -20.34 26.87 -4.62
N ILE A 128 -19.46 25.87 -4.47
CA ILE A 128 -18.26 25.97 -3.64
C ILE A 128 -17.07 26.24 -4.54
N LYS A 129 -16.19 27.15 -4.11
CA LYS A 129 -14.99 27.56 -4.82
C LYS A 129 -13.78 27.37 -3.92
N PHE A 130 -12.76 26.69 -4.41
CA PHE A 130 -11.53 26.40 -3.67
C PHE A 130 -10.34 26.25 -4.62
N SER A 131 -9.14 26.09 -4.07
CA SER A 131 -7.90 25.88 -4.82
C SER A 131 -6.91 25.10 -3.95
N PHE A 132 -5.90 24.48 -4.57
CA PHE A 132 -4.88 23.70 -3.87
C PHE A 132 -3.55 24.47 -3.84
N VAL A 133 -3.55 25.63 -3.19
CA VAL A 133 -2.42 26.57 -3.21
C VAL A 133 -1.17 25.98 -2.55
N GLU A 134 -1.32 25.14 -1.53
CA GLU A 134 -0.22 24.45 -0.85
C GLU A 134 0.46 23.40 -1.75
N LEU A 135 -0.21 22.96 -2.82
CA LEU A 135 0.36 22.12 -3.88
C LEU A 135 0.86 22.94 -5.08
N GLY A 136 0.84 24.27 -5.00
CA GLY A 136 1.20 25.16 -6.10
C GLY A 136 0.11 25.34 -7.16
N CYS A 137 -1.10 24.82 -6.92
CA CYS A 137 -2.22 24.91 -7.84
C CYS A 137 -3.13 26.09 -7.47
N ASN A 138 -2.89 27.24 -8.11
CA ASN A 138 -3.64 28.48 -7.89
C ASN A 138 -4.94 28.57 -8.71
N GLN A 139 -5.28 27.55 -9.51
CA GLN A 139 -6.51 27.52 -10.27
C GLN A 139 -7.70 27.42 -9.32
N ILE A 140 -8.67 28.33 -9.50
CA ILE A 140 -9.95 28.26 -8.78
C ILE A 140 -10.79 27.16 -9.41
N ILE A 141 -11.14 26.19 -8.58
CA ILE A 141 -12.06 25.10 -8.89
C ILE A 141 -13.43 25.52 -8.37
N GLU A 142 -14.45 25.40 -9.21
CA GLU A 142 -15.84 25.67 -8.84
C GLU A 142 -16.70 24.43 -9.09
N VAL A 143 -17.40 23.95 -8.06
CA VAL A 143 -18.31 22.79 -8.16
C VAL A 143 -19.67 23.09 -7.53
N PRO A 144 -20.76 22.49 -8.04
CA PRO A 144 -22.09 22.69 -7.48
C PRO A 144 -22.20 22.09 -6.07
N ILE A 145 -22.97 22.76 -5.21
CA ILE A 145 -23.42 22.28 -3.91
C ILE A 145 -24.81 21.68 -4.09
N PHE A 146 -25.01 20.51 -3.50
CA PHE A 146 -26.28 19.81 -3.44
C PHE A 146 -26.79 19.82 -2.00
N THR A 147 -28.09 19.59 -1.84
CA THR A 147 -28.73 19.46 -0.53
C THR A 147 -29.46 18.14 -0.45
N ASP A 148 -29.15 17.35 0.58
CA ASP A 148 -29.88 16.13 0.88
C ASP A 148 -31.27 16.49 1.42
N GLN A 149 -32.33 15.96 0.78
CA GLN A 149 -33.71 16.39 1.07
C GLN A 149 -34.23 15.91 2.43
N LEU A 150 -33.64 14.84 2.99
CA LEU A 150 -34.08 14.26 4.26
C LEU A 150 -33.40 14.92 5.45
N SER A 151 -32.09 15.14 5.36
CA SER A 151 -31.27 15.68 6.44
C SER A 151 -31.04 17.18 6.35
N GLY A 152 -31.22 17.79 5.16
CA GLY A 152 -30.86 19.17 4.89
C GLY A 152 -29.35 19.42 4.77
N PHE A 153 -28.51 18.38 4.81
CA PHE A 153 -27.07 18.55 4.69
C PHE A 153 -26.68 19.03 3.29
N LYS A 154 -25.84 20.08 3.26
CA LYS A 154 -25.17 20.53 2.04
C LYS A 154 -23.94 19.67 1.78
N TYR A 155 -23.78 19.18 0.57
CA TYR A 155 -22.65 18.35 0.15
C TYR A 155 -22.23 18.68 -1.28
N PHE A 156 -21.02 18.26 -1.64
CA PHE A 156 -20.50 18.37 -3.00
C PHE A 156 -19.61 17.16 -3.29
N PHE A 157 -19.33 16.91 -4.57
CA PHE A 157 -18.43 15.84 -5.00
C PHE A 157 -17.22 16.41 -5.68
N TYR A 158 -16.04 15.92 -5.29
CA TYR A 158 -14.78 16.24 -5.95
C TYR A 158 -13.73 15.18 -5.65
N GLU A 159 -12.77 15.01 -6.55
CA GLU A 159 -11.60 14.15 -6.33
C GLU A 159 -10.48 14.97 -5.69
N PHE A 160 -10.26 14.75 -4.39
CA PHE A 160 -9.26 15.49 -3.63
C PHE A 160 -7.89 14.80 -3.64
N PRO A 161 -6.79 15.58 -3.72
CA PRO A 161 -5.47 15.07 -3.38
C PRO A 161 -5.44 14.54 -1.94
N ILE A 162 -4.69 13.47 -1.70
CA ILE A 162 -4.61 12.82 -0.38
C ILE A 162 -4.14 13.78 0.73
N GLN A 163 -3.38 14.82 0.37
CA GLN A 163 -2.90 15.88 1.26
C GLN A 163 -4.02 16.71 1.90
N TYR A 164 -5.20 16.80 1.26
CA TYR A 164 -6.37 17.53 1.77
C TYR A 164 -7.43 16.61 2.39
N LEU A 165 -7.20 15.28 2.37
CA LEU A 165 -8.11 14.32 2.98
C LEU A 165 -7.75 14.15 4.46
N PHE A 166 -8.75 14.29 5.32
CA PHE A 166 -8.62 14.05 6.77
C PHE A 166 -9.58 12.97 7.22
N HIS A 167 -9.18 12.24 8.24
CA HIS A 167 -10.06 11.32 8.95
C HIS A 167 -10.64 12.01 10.17
N ASP A 168 -11.97 12.16 10.20
CA ASP A 168 -12.71 12.63 11.37
C ASP A 168 -12.91 11.49 12.37
N ASP A 169 -12.12 11.54 13.45
CA ASP A 169 -12.16 10.57 14.54
C ASP A 169 -13.31 10.82 15.52
N LYS A 170 -13.96 11.99 15.48
CA LYS A 170 -15.16 12.28 16.27
C LYS A 170 -16.38 11.58 15.69
N ILE A 171 -16.53 11.60 14.37
CA ILE A 171 -17.66 10.98 13.67
C ILE A 171 -17.43 9.48 13.44
N ASN A 172 -16.20 9.08 13.08
CA ASN A 172 -15.88 7.68 12.82
C ASN A 172 -14.64 7.21 13.59
N PRO A 173 -14.76 6.94 14.90
CA PRO A 173 -13.63 6.55 15.75
C PRO A 173 -13.09 5.13 15.49
N ARG A 174 -13.62 4.41 14.49
CA ARG A 174 -13.35 2.99 14.28
C ARG A 174 -11.95 2.77 13.72
N SER A 175 -11.23 1.84 14.35
CA SER A 175 -10.00 1.30 13.80
C SER A 175 -10.26 0.37 12.61
N ILE A 176 -9.24 0.20 11.77
CA ILE A 176 -9.24 -0.72 10.64
C ILE A 176 -9.09 -2.15 11.18
N GLY A 177 -10.13 -2.96 10.99
CA GLY A 177 -10.17 -4.33 11.47
C GLY A 177 -9.26 -5.29 10.67
N ARG A 178 -8.97 -6.46 11.26
CA ARG A 178 -8.11 -7.50 10.64
C ARG A 178 -8.64 -8.08 9.33
N ASN A 179 -9.95 -7.95 9.07
CA ASN A 179 -10.57 -8.39 7.82
C ASN A 179 -10.14 -7.57 6.58
N ILE A 180 -9.40 -6.47 6.78
CA ILE A 180 -8.85 -5.66 5.70
C ILE A 180 -8.01 -6.47 4.70
N SER A 181 -7.43 -7.59 5.15
CA SER A 181 -6.62 -8.45 4.27
C SER A 181 -7.38 -9.03 3.10
N LYS A 182 -8.68 -9.33 3.26
CA LYS A 182 -9.55 -9.80 2.17
C LYS A 182 -9.83 -8.67 1.19
N LEU A 183 -10.17 -7.48 1.70
CA LEU A 183 -10.42 -6.29 0.88
C LEU A 183 -9.17 -5.91 0.07
N ILE A 184 -7.99 -5.86 0.69
CA ILE A 184 -6.74 -5.55 -0.04
C ILE A 184 -6.53 -6.52 -1.21
N LYS A 185 -6.82 -7.81 -1.02
CA LYS A 185 -6.73 -8.82 -2.09
C LYS A 185 -7.73 -8.53 -3.21
N GLU A 186 -8.98 -8.26 -2.89
CA GLU A 186 -10.02 -7.99 -3.90
C GLU A 186 -9.76 -6.69 -4.67
N PHE A 187 -9.36 -5.61 -3.98
CA PHE A 187 -8.95 -4.36 -4.62
C PHE A 187 -7.74 -4.54 -5.54
N TYR A 188 -6.75 -5.33 -5.12
CA TYR A 188 -5.60 -5.67 -5.97
C TYR A 188 -6.04 -6.40 -7.25
N LEU A 189 -7.04 -7.27 -7.15
CA LEU A 189 -7.63 -8.00 -8.28
C LEU A 189 -8.64 -7.17 -9.09
N LYS A 190 -8.82 -5.87 -8.76
CA LYS A 190 -9.82 -4.98 -9.37
C LYS A 190 -11.25 -5.49 -9.24
N ARG A 191 -11.58 -6.03 -8.06
CA ARG A 191 -12.91 -6.53 -7.68
C ARG A 191 -13.41 -5.82 -6.41
N PRO A 192 -13.51 -4.47 -6.42
CA PRO A 192 -13.86 -3.71 -5.23
C PRO A 192 -15.25 -4.06 -4.68
#